data_AF-A0A2M9P6W8-F1
#
_entry.id   AF-A0A2M9P6W8-F1
#
_cell.length_a   1.000
_cell.length_b   1.000
_cell.length_c   1.000
_cell.angle_alpha   90.00
_cell.angle_beta   90.00
_cell.angle_gamma   90.00
#
_symmetry.space_group_name_H-M   'P 1'
#
loop_
_entity.id
_entity.type
_entity.pdbx_description
1 polymer ?
#
loop_
_entity_poly.entity_id
_entity_poly.type
_entity_poly.pdbx_seq_one_letter_code
_entity_poly.pdbx_strand_id
1 'polypeptide(L)'
;AKPNLGQKERAREYQYVDAASGRRYMKVPVHAPGVRNGETGKPWRGMMPPPGKHWQFTPATLDELDAKGDIFWSKNGNPRRKVYLDESAGVSVQDIWMDYRDAHNQMVHVTGYPTEKNINLLRRIVEASSNPGDIVLDCFCGSGTALVAADMLE
;
A
#
# COMPACT_ATOMS: atom_id res chain seq x y z
N ALA A 1 7.40 5.90 -10.26
CA ALA A 1 6.58 5.35 -9.14
C ALA A 1 7.16 4.01 -8.73
N LYS A 2 7.19 3.65 -7.44
CA LYS A 2 7.73 2.36 -6.97
C LYS A 2 6.68 1.26 -7.17
N PRO A 3 7.06 0.05 -7.65
CA PRO A 3 6.12 -1.04 -7.93
C PRO A 3 5.42 -1.55 -6.67
N ASN A 4 4.30 -2.23 -6.89
CA ASN A 4 3.43 -2.81 -5.87
C ASN A 4 4.24 -3.63 -4.86
N LEU A 5 4.35 -3.17 -3.62
CA LEU A 5 5.26 -3.79 -2.65
C LEU A 5 4.77 -5.21 -2.31
N GLY A 6 5.54 -6.22 -2.73
CA GLY A 6 5.28 -7.61 -2.35
C GLY A 6 5.35 -7.80 -0.83
N GLN A 7 4.81 -8.88 -0.29
CA GLN A 7 4.85 -9.17 1.17
C GLN A 7 6.27 -9.02 1.77
N LYS A 8 7.30 -9.39 1.00
CA LYS A 8 8.71 -9.21 1.37
C LYS A 8 9.14 -7.74 1.49
N GLU A 9 8.61 -6.87 0.65
CA GLU A 9 8.94 -5.44 0.69
C GLU A 9 8.15 -4.73 1.79
N ARG A 10 6.88 -5.11 2.02
CA ARG A 10 6.10 -4.59 3.16
C ARG A 10 6.77 -4.92 4.50
N ALA A 11 7.33 -6.13 4.62
CA ALA A 11 8.12 -6.51 5.78
C ALA A 11 9.43 -5.70 5.92
N ARG A 12 10.02 -5.23 4.81
CA ARG A 12 11.20 -4.36 4.82
C ARG A 12 10.89 -2.92 5.17
N GLU A 13 9.71 -2.40 4.86
CA GLU A 13 9.33 -1.03 5.24
C GLU A 13 8.78 -0.96 6.67
N TYR A 14 7.93 -1.91 7.05
CA TYR A 14 7.30 -2.00 8.37
C TYR A 14 8.07 -2.94 9.30
N GLN A 15 9.30 -2.53 9.62
CA GLN A 15 10.26 -3.35 10.38
C GLN A 15 10.02 -3.38 11.89
N TYR A 16 9.29 -2.41 12.42
CA TYR A 16 9.12 -2.26 13.86
C TYR A 16 7.81 -2.88 14.32
N VAL A 17 7.83 -3.48 15.51
CA VAL A 17 6.64 -4.01 16.18
C VAL A 17 6.39 -3.15 17.40
N ASP A 18 5.17 -2.66 17.54
CA ASP A 18 4.75 -1.92 18.73
C ASP A 18 4.51 -2.91 19.86
N ALA A 19 5.25 -2.78 20.96
CA ALA A 19 5.24 -3.77 22.04
C ALA A 19 3.89 -3.86 22.77
N ALA A 20 3.12 -2.77 22.78
CA ALA A 20 1.81 -2.72 23.42
C ALA A 20 0.71 -3.41 22.60
N SER A 21 0.72 -3.20 21.28
CA SER A 21 -0.35 -3.66 20.38
C SER A 21 0.02 -4.89 19.55
N GLY A 22 1.30 -5.23 19.44
CA GLY A 22 1.81 -6.26 18.52
C GLY A 22 1.76 -5.85 17.04
N ARG A 23 1.33 -4.62 16.73
CA ARG A 23 1.15 -4.12 15.35
C ARG A 23 2.49 -3.75 14.73
N ARG A 24 2.63 -3.98 13.42
CA ARG A 24 3.81 -3.55 12.66
C ARG A 24 3.69 -2.11 12.20
N TYR A 25 4.77 -1.34 12.32
CA TYR A 25 4.81 0.06 11.93
C TYR A 25 6.14 0.44 11.27
N MET A 26 6.10 1.52 10.48
CA MET A 26 7.28 2.23 9.98
C MET A 26 7.42 3.60 10.67
N LYS A 27 8.63 4.15 10.68
CA LYS A 27 8.94 5.44 11.33
C LYS A 27 9.12 6.53 10.29
N VAL A 28 8.17 7.46 10.22
CA VAL A 28 8.17 8.56 9.25
C VAL A 28 8.60 9.87 9.93
N PRO A 29 9.46 10.70 9.31
CA PRO A 29 9.76 12.03 9.84
C PRO A 29 8.51 12.89 9.94
N VAL A 30 8.36 13.63 11.05
CA VAL A 30 7.20 14.54 11.28
C VAL A 30 7.44 15.97 10.80
N HIS A 31 8.42 16.17 9.91
CA HIS A 31 8.77 17.47 9.35
C HIS A 31 8.74 17.45 7.81
N ALA A 32 8.40 18.58 7.20
CA ALA A 32 8.36 18.77 5.75
C ALA A 32 9.39 19.83 5.31
N PRO A 33 9.91 19.76 4.08
CA PRO A 33 10.81 20.79 3.54
C PRO A 33 10.12 22.16 3.47
N GLY A 34 10.91 23.21 3.61
CA GLY A 34 10.48 24.61 3.56
C GLY A 34 10.33 25.22 4.95
N VAL A 35 10.57 26.53 5.04
CA VAL A 35 10.37 27.31 6.27
C VAL A 35 8.95 27.87 6.28
N ARG A 36 8.28 27.82 7.42
CA ARG A 36 6.96 28.40 7.64
C ARG A 36 7.02 29.36 8.83
N ASN A 37 6.28 30.46 8.74
CA ASN A 37 6.16 31.44 9.84
C ASN A 37 4.89 31.24 10.68
N GLY A 38 4.05 30.25 10.34
CA GLY A 38 2.86 29.88 11.10
C GLY A 38 3.15 28.88 12.23
N GLU A 39 2.10 28.31 12.81
CA GLU A 39 2.18 27.35 13.94
C GLU A 39 3.14 26.18 13.69
N THR A 40 3.20 25.67 12.46
CA THR A 40 4.08 24.55 12.11
C THR A 40 5.57 24.92 12.07
N GLY A 41 5.91 26.20 12.03
CA GLY A 41 7.29 26.69 12.15
C GLY A 41 7.73 26.96 13.59
N LYS A 42 6.80 26.92 14.55
CA LYS A 42 7.07 27.18 15.97
C LYS A 42 7.69 25.96 16.65
N PRO A 43 8.35 26.16 17.81
CA PRO A 43 8.84 25.05 18.59
C PRO A 43 7.69 24.16 19.07
N TRP A 44 7.91 22.85 19.05
CA TRP A 44 7.06 21.87 19.70
C TRP A 44 7.86 21.18 20.80
N ARG A 45 7.37 21.23 22.05
CA ARG A 45 8.06 20.70 23.24
C ARG A 45 9.52 21.18 23.38
N GLY A 46 9.74 22.47 23.11
CA GLY A 46 11.06 23.10 23.17
C GLY A 46 11.99 22.75 22.00
N MET A 47 11.55 21.95 21.04
CA MET A 47 12.33 21.60 19.84
C MET A 47 11.87 22.37 18.62
N MET A 48 12.84 22.93 17.89
CA MET A 48 12.60 23.51 16.57
C MET A 48 12.63 22.42 15.50
N PRO A 49 11.85 22.56 14.41
CA PRO A 49 12.04 21.72 13.24
C PRO A 49 13.46 21.91 12.69
N PRO A 50 14.06 20.90 12.01
CA PRO A 50 15.40 21.04 11.46
C PRO A 50 15.53 22.25 10.52
N PRO A 51 16.72 22.85 10.38
CA PRO A 51 16.93 24.00 9.50
C PRO A 51 16.40 23.75 8.09
N GLY A 52 15.69 24.74 7.54
CA GLY A 52 15.06 24.64 6.21
C GLY A 52 13.80 23.76 6.16
N LYS A 53 13.24 23.37 7.31
CA LYS A 53 12.03 22.55 7.44
C LYS A 53 11.03 23.18 8.43
N HIS A 54 9.82 22.63 8.43
CA HIS A 54 8.76 22.92 9.39
C HIS A 54 8.09 21.61 9.81
N TRP A 55 7.33 21.62 10.91
CA TRP A 55 6.53 20.47 11.30
C TRP A 55 5.44 20.17 10.26
N GLN A 56 5.14 18.91 10.01
CA GLN A 56 4.04 18.52 9.11
C GLN A 56 2.66 18.86 9.69
N PHE A 57 2.56 18.88 11.03
CA PHE A 57 1.33 19.13 11.77
C PHE A 57 1.56 20.29 12.75
N THR A 58 0.47 20.91 13.21
CA THR A 58 0.55 21.94 14.25
C THR A 58 1.00 21.33 15.57
N PRO A 59 1.60 22.10 16.50
CA PRO A 59 1.97 21.61 17.82
C PRO A 59 0.81 20.92 18.56
N ALA A 60 -0.41 21.45 18.45
CA ALA A 60 -1.60 20.83 19.05
C ALA A 60 -1.88 19.43 18.49
N THR A 61 -1.85 19.25 17.17
CA THR A 61 -2.02 17.93 16.54
C THR A 61 -0.87 16.99 16.88
N LEU A 62 0.35 17.50 17.03
CA LEU A 62 1.49 16.69 17.48
C LEU A 62 1.32 16.21 18.92
N ASP A 63 0.75 17.03 19.81
CA ASP A 63 0.43 16.62 21.18
C ASP A 63 -0.67 15.56 21.22
N GLU A 64 -1.69 15.66 20.36
CA GLU A 64 -2.71 14.60 20.22
C GLU A 64 -2.10 13.27 19.73
N LEU A 65 -1.20 13.32 18.75
CA LEU A 65 -0.51 12.13 18.24
C LEU A 65 0.41 11.51 19.30
N ASP A 66 1.10 12.34 20.08
CA ASP A 66 1.96 11.88 21.18
C ASP A 66 1.11 11.24 22.28
N ALA A 67 -0.02 11.84 22.64
CA ALA A 67 -0.96 11.30 23.63
C ALA A 67 -1.57 9.95 23.21
N LYS A 68 -1.76 9.74 21.90
CA LYS A 68 -2.22 8.46 21.32
C LYS A 68 -1.11 7.39 21.27
N GLY A 69 0.15 7.75 21.52
CA GLY A 69 1.29 6.86 21.38
C GLY A 69 1.73 6.64 19.92
N ASP A 70 1.28 7.50 19.00
CA ASP A 70 1.63 7.46 17.58
C ASP A 70 2.98 8.13 17.29
N ILE A 71 3.62 8.73 18.29
CA ILE A 71 4.97 9.29 18.19
C ILE A 71 5.98 8.31 18.78
N PHE A 72 7.01 8.03 18.00
CA PHE A 72 8.22 7.36 18.43
C PHE A 72 9.32 8.40 18.70
N TRP A 73 9.82 8.39 19.93
CA TRP A 73 10.94 9.23 20.36
C TRP A 73 12.27 8.46 20.19
N SER A 74 13.16 9.00 19.36
CA SER A 74 14.52 8.44 19.25
C SER A 74 15.36 8.75 20.50
N LYS A 75 16.50 8.05 20.67
CA LYS A 75 17.44 8.29 21.78
C LYS A 75 17.91 9.74 21.89
N ASN A 76 17.94 10.47 20.77
CA ASN A 76 18.38 11.86 20.69
C ASN A 76 17.20 12.85 20.76
N GLY A 77 16.00 12.40 21.14
CA GLY A 77 14.81 13.24 21.25
C GLY A 77 14.15 13.60 19.93
N ASN A 78 14.67 13.18 18.76
CA ASN A 78 14.04 13.46 17.47
C ASN A 78 12.73 12.66 17.31
N PRO A 79 11.57 13.32 17.14
CA PRO A 79 10.28 12.67 16.99
C PRO A 79 10.07 12.07 15.60
N ARG A 80 9.42 10.92 15.54
CA ARG A 80 8.96 10.28 14.30
C ARG A 80 7.56 9.75 14.48
N ARG A 81 6.72 9.80 13.46
CA ARG A 81 5.39 9.21 13.48
C ARG A 81 5.48 7.71 13.23
N LYS A 82 4.75 6.93 14.02
CA LYS A 82 4.45 5.53 13.75
C LYS A 82 3.32 5.50 12.71
N VAL A 83 3.58 4.84 11.59
CA VAL A 83 2.56 4.56 10.57
C VAL A 83 2.39 3.06 10.53
N TYR A 84 1.21 2.57 10.89
CA TYR A 84 0.93 1.14 11.02
C TYR A 84 0.59 0.48 9.69
N LEU A 85 0.96 -0.80 9.53
CA LEU A 85 0.80 -1.55 8.29
C LEU A 85 -0.66 -1.83 7.94
N ASP A 86 -1.47 -2.12 8.94
CA ASP A 86 -2.91 -2.40 8.83
C ASP A 86 -3.75 -1.16 8.51
N GLU A 87 -3.25 0.04 8.84
CA GLU A 87 -3.85 1.32 8.43
C GLU A 87 -3.40 1.76 7.03
N SER A 88 -2.42 1.08 6.44
CA SER A 88 -1.96 1.39 5.09
C SER A 88 -2.94 0.81 4.06
N ALA A 89 -3.60 1.69 3.30
CA ALA A 89 -4.44 1.30 2.16
C ALA A 89 -3.67 0.55 1.04
N GLY A 90 -2.36 0.36 1.19
CA GLY A 90 -1.49 -0.25 0.20
C GLY A 90 -1.13 0.72 -0.93
N VAL A 91 -0.55 0.17 -1.99
CA VAL A 91 -0.27 0.89 -3.23
C VAL A 91 -1.39 0.56 -4.21
N SER A 92 -1.91 1.57 -4.92
CA SER A 92 -2.87 1.33 -6.00
C SER A 92 -2.26 0.39 -7.04
N VAL A 93 -3.08 -0.55 -7.51
CA VAL A 93 -2.70 -1.42 -8.63
C VAL A 93 -2.36 -0.53 -9.83
N GLN A 94 -1.19 -0.76 -10.43
CA GLN A 94 -0.71 -0.03 -11.61
C GLN A 94 -1.28 -0.65 -12.89
N ASP A 95 -1.12 -0.01 -14.04
CA ASP A 95 -1.62 -0.51 -15.33
C ASP A 95 -0.76 -1.65 -15.90
N ILE A 96 0.50 -1.78 -15.45
CA ILE A 96 1.44 -2.81 -15.92
C ILE A 96 1.59 -3.90 -14.85
N TRP A 97 1.19 -5.13 -15.20
CA TRP A 97 1.24 -6.29 -14.30
C TRP A 97 2.32 -7.27 -14.77
N MET A 98 3.37 -7.41 -13.97
CA MET A 98 4.55 -8.24 -14.29
C MET A 98 4.50 -9.63 -13.63
N ASP A 99 3.50 -9.87 -12.80
CA ASP A 99 3.22 -11.12 -12.09
C ASP A 99 2.58 -12.20 -12.99
N TYR A 100 2.01 -11.79 -14.12
CA TYR A 100 1.45 -12.70 -15.12
C TYR A 100 2.36 -12.81 -16.34
N ARG A 101 2.61 -14.04 -16.78
CA ARG A 101 3.21 -14.34 -18.09
C ARG A 101 2.25 -15.22 -18.88
N ASP A 102 2.59 -15.45 -20.15
CA ASP A 102 1.81 -16.31 -21.03
C ASP A 102 1.53 -17.67 -20.38
N ALA A 103 0.31 -18.17 -20.57
CA ALA A 103 -0.17 -19.37 -19.90
C ALA A 103 0.73 -20.59 -20.20
N HIS A 104 1.26 -20.67 -21.42
CA HIS A 104 2.24 -21.68 -21.86
C HIS A 104 3.56 -21.65 -21.07
N ASN A 105 3.96 -20.50 -20.51
CA ASN A 105 5.24 -20.29 -19.84
C ASN A 105 5.15 -20.30 -18.31
N GLN A 106 3.97 -20.53 -17.70
CA GLN A 106 3.77 -20.43 -16.25
C GLN A 106 3.41 -21.73 -15.52
N MET A 107 3.50 -22.92 -16.16
CA MET A 107 2.97 -24.17 -15.56
C MET A 107 1.52 -24.03 -15.07
N VAL A 108 0.78 -23.10 -15.66
CA VAL A 108 -0.66 -22.95 -15.42
C VAL A 108 -1.35 -23.94 -16.33
N HIS A 109 -2.37 -24.64 -15.82
CA HIS A 109 -3.15 -25.55 -16.64
C HIS A 109 -3.72 -24.79 -17.85
N VAL A 110 -3.45 -25.31 -19.04
CA VAL A 110 -3.99 -24.82 -20.31
C VAL A 110 -4.65 -25.97 -21.03
N THR A 111 -5.72 -25.66 -21.75
CA THR A 111 -6.45 -26.64 -22.57
C THR A 111 -5.70 -27.03 -23.85
N GLY A 112 -4.69 -26.25 -24.23
CA GLY A 112 -3.95 -26.39 -25.48
C GLY A 112 -4.45 -25.47 -26.60
N TYR A 113 -5.41 -24.58 -26.30
CA TYR A 113 -5.86 -23.58 -27.25
C TYR A 113 -4.74 -22.54 -27.51
N PRO A 114 -4.37 -22.24 -28.77
CA PRO A 114 -3.11 -21.53 -29.09
C PRO A 114 -2.94 -20.16 -28.43
N THR A 115 -4.03 -19.42 -28.24
CA THR A 115 -4.01 -18.04 -27.71
C THR A 115 -4.62 -17.93 -26.31
N GLU A 116 -4.72 -19.06 -25.60
CA GLU A 116 -5.28 -19.15 -24.24
C GLU A 116 -4.58 -18.20 -23.27
N LYS A 117 -5.39 -17.43 -22.54
CA LYS A 117 -4.91 -16.45 -21.56
C LYS A 117 -4.70 -17.10 -20.21
N ASN A 118 -3.90 -16.46 -19.37
CA ASN A 118 -3.69 -16.93 -18.01
C ASN A 118 -4.96 -16.77 -17.17
N ILE A 119 -5.46 -17.85 -16.58
CA ILE A 119 -6.69 -17.82 -15.77
C ILE A 119 -6.59 -16.87 -14.57
N ASN A 120 -5.43 -16.79 -13.91
CA ASN A 120 -5.25 -15.91 -12.75
C ASN A 120 -5.25 -14.43 -13.13
N LEU A 121 -4.84 -14.11 -14.37
CA LEU A 121 -4.92 -12.76 -14.90
C LEU A 121 -6.39 -12.34 -15.09
N LEU A 122 -7.17 -13.19 -15.76
CA LEU A 122 -8.58 -12.87 -16.02
C LEU A 122 -9.41 -12.87 -14.74
N ARG A 123 -9.14 -13.78 -13.80
CA ARG A 123 -9.82 -13.78 -12.49
C ARG A 123 -9.63 -12.45 -11.75
N ARG A 124 -8.41 -11.90 -11.74
CA ARG A 124 -8.14 -10.59 -11.14
C ARG A 124 -8.91 -9.45 -11.83
N ILE A 125 -9.02 -9.47 -13.15
CA ILE A 125 -9.76 -8.44 -13.90
C ILE A 125 -11.25 -8.50 -13.53
N VAL A 126 -11.81 -9.71 -13.52
CA VAL A 126 -13.22 -9.97 -13.25
C VAL A 126 -13.56 -9.63 -11.80
N GLU A 127 -12.79 -10.10 -10.81
CA GLU A 127 -12.92 -9.75 -9.38
C GLU A 127 -12.85 -8.24 -9.12
N ALA A 128 -12.03 -7.52 -9.88
CA ALA A 128 -11.89 -6.08 -9.72
C ALA A 128 -13.01 -5.25 -10.40
N SER A 129 -13.75 -5.85 -11.33
CA SER A 129 -14.66 -5.12 -12.22
C SER A 129 -16.12 -5.57 -12.14
N SER A 130 -16.42 -6.60 -11.34
CA SER A 130 -17.76 -7.19 -11.22
C SER A 130 -17.96 -7.87 -9.87
N ASN A 131 -19.21 -8.16 -9.53
CA ASN A 131 -19.62 -8.91 -8.35
C ASN A 131 -20.30 -10.23 -8.76
N PRO A 132 -20.45 -11.18 -7.82
CA PRO A 132 -21.26 -12.37 -8.05
C PRO A 132 -22.68 -11.98 -8.53
N GLY A 133 -23.13 -12.58 -9.64
CA GLY A 133 -24.43 -12.29 -10.27
C GLY A 133 -24.42 -11.18 -11.33
N ASP A 134 -23.31 -10.45 -11.52
CA ASP A 134 -23.18 -9.51 -12.65
C ASP A 134 -23.01 -10.27 -13.99
N ILE A 135 -23.40 -9.62 -15.10
CA ILE A 135 -23.23 -10.17 -16.45
C ILE A 135 -21.85 -9.80 -16.98
N VAL A 136 -21.03 -10.80 -17.30
CA VAL A 136 -19.75 -10.64 -17.99
C VAL A 136 -19.90 -11.04 -19.46
N LEU A 137 -19.57 -10.14 -20.38
CA LEU A 137 -19.61 -10.37 -21.82
C LEU A 137 -18.20 -10.40 -22.43
N ASP A 138 -17.86 -11.49 -23.11
CA ASP A 138 -16.66 -11.60 -23.94
C ASP A 138 -17.05 -11.96 -25.39
N CYS A 139 -17.01 -10.97 -26.28
CA CYS A 139 -17.32 -11.14 -27.71
C CYS A 139 -16.19 -11.81 -28.52
N PHE A 140 -15.05 -12.11 -27.88
CA PHE A 140 -13.87 -12.70 -28.50
C PHE A 140 -13.35 -13.89 -27.68
N CYS A 141 -14.29 -14.72 -27.20
CA CYS A 141 -14.05 -15.64 -26.10
C CYS A 141 -12.92 -16.67 -26.31
N GLY A 142 -12.57 -17.03 -27.54
CA GLY A 142 -11.42 -17.91 -27.83
C GLY A 142 -11.48 -19.22 -27.04
N SER A 143 -10.53 -19.42 -26.11
CA SER A 143 -10.48 -20.56 -25.19
C SER A 143 -11.56 -20.56 -24.10
N GLY A 144 -12.36 -19.50 -24.00
CA GLY A 144 -13.39 -19.32 -22.97
C GLY A 144 -12.85 -18.93 -21.60
N THR A 145 -11.55 -18.61 -21.48
CA THR A 145 -10.89 -18.39 -20.17
C THR A 145 -11.53 -17.24 -19.37
N ALA A 146 -12.03 -16.20 -20.05
CA ALA A 146 -12.75 -15.10 -19.38
C ALA A 146 -14.07 -15.56 -18.76
N LEU A 147 -14.79 -16.44 -19.46
CA LEU A 147 -16.07 -16.99 -18.99
C LEU A 147 -15.85 -17.90 -17.79
N VAL A 148 -14.81 -18.75 -17.84
CA VAL A 148 -14.40 -19.58 -16.70
C VAL A 148 -14.00 -18.70 -15.50
N ALA A 149 -13.29 -17.59 -15.72
CA ALA A 149 -12.93 -16.67 -14.64
C ALA A 149 -14.17 -16.00 -14.00
N ALA A 150 -15.20 -15.70 -14.80
CA ALA A 150 -16.46 -15.14 -14.31
C ALA A 150 -17.29 -16.18 -13.54
N ASP A 151 -17.35 -17.42 -14.01
CA ASP A 151 -18.00 -18.56 -13.32
C ASP A 151 -17.36 -18.84 -11.95
N MET A 152 -16.05 -18.62 -11.81
CA MET A 152 -15.35 -18.74 -10.52
C MET A 152 -15.72 -17.67 -9.48
N LEU A 153 -16.45 -16.60 -9.87
CA LEU A 153 -16.97 -15.60 -8.93
C LEU A 153 -18.28 -16.02 -8.25
N GLU A 154 -18.90 -17.12 -8.65
CA GLU A 154 -20.19 -17.60 -8.09
C GLU A 154 -20.27 -17.60 -6.55
#